data_AF-A0A3D3JJ69-F1
#
_entry.id   AF-A0A3D3JJ69-F1
#
_cell.length_a   1.000
_cell.length_b   1.000
_cell.length_c   1.000
_cell.angle_alpha   90.00
_cell.angle_beta   90.00
_cell.angle_gamma   90.00
#
_symmetry.space_group_name_H-M   'P 1'
#
loop_
_entity.id
_entity.type
_entity.pdbx_description
1 polymer ?
#
loop_
_entity_poly.entity_id
_entity_poly.type
_entity_poly.pdbx_seq_one_letter_code
_entity_poly.pdbx_strand_id
1 'polypeptide(L)'
;MRSYDNLEPEDLLKICRIPTLALLAAQDRFVPCEINETAWKTIAESRSNVTVITIPNVDHRFRPCTTCLPEETEMAAETVAPTAIDSLLLWIRQRTAN
;
A
#
# COMPACT_ATOMS: atom_id res chain seq x y z
N MET A 1 -22.23 -19.83 -6.03
CA MET A 1 -21.21 -18.77 -6.06
C MET A 1 -21.63 -17.69 -5.07
N ARG A 2 -20.83 -17.39 -4.04
CA ARG A 2 -21.09 -16.21 -3.20
C ARG A 2 -20.48 -15.02 -3.92
N SER A 3 -21.24 -13.96 -4.15
CA SER A 3 -20.69 -12.69 -4.66
C SER A 3 -20.44 -11.75 -3.47
N TYR A 4 -19.42 -10.90 -3.61
CA TYR A 4 -19.01 -9.92 -2.61
C TYR A 4 -19.40 -8.50 -3.05
N ASP A 5 -20.35 -8.39 -3.98
CA ASP A 5 -20.65 -7.15 -4.70
C ASP A 5 -21.21 -6.04 -3.79
N ASN A 6 -21.64 -6.39 -2.57
CA ASN A 6 -22.14 -5.45 -1.55
C ASN A 6 -21.17 -5.26 -0.38
N LEU A 7 -19.95 -5.79 -0.48
CA LEU A 7 -18.98 -5.75 0.61
C LEU A 7 -17.97 -4.64 0.34
N GLU A 8 -18.21 -3.50 0.97
CA GLU A 8 -17.30 -2.35 0.91
C GLU A 8 -16.11 -2.60 1.86
N PRO A 9 -14.86 -2.65 1.35
CA PRO A 9 -13.69 -2.90 2.18
C PRO A 9 -13.54 -1.91 3.32
N GLU A 10 -13.95 -0.65 3.12
CA GLU A 10 -13.89 0.39 4.14
C GLU A 10 -14.67 0.03 5.41
N ASP A 11 -15.84 -0.59 5.28
CA ASP A 11 -16.68 -0.94 6.43
C ASP A 11 -16.03 -2.03 7.28
N LEU A 12 -15.37 -2.99 6.63
CA LEU A 12 -14.58 -4.00 7.33
C LEU A 12 -13.33 -3.40 7.97
N LEU A 13 -12.68 -2.46 7.29
CA LEU A 13 -11.47 -1.82 7.79
C LEU A 13 -11.76 -0.90 8.97
N LYS A 14 -12.92 -0.24 9.05
CA LYS A 14 -13.32 0.59 10.20
C LYS A 14 -13.45 -0.20 11.50
N ILE A 15 -13.85 -1.46 11.44
CA ILE A 15 -14.02 -2.32 12.63
C ILE A 15 -12.77 -3.14 13.00
N CYS A 16 -11.73 -3.09 12.16
CA CYS A 16 -10.48 -3.82 12.37
C CYS A 16 -9.69 -3.23 13.55
N ARG A 17 -9.23 -4.09 14.48
CA ARG A 17 -8.54 -3.66 15.72
C ARG A 17 -7.02 -3.81 15.69
N ILE A 18 -6.48 -4.54 14.71
CA ILE A 18 -5.03 -4.74 14.60
C ILE A 18 -4.35 -3.50 14.01
N PRO A 19 -3.10 -3.18 14.40
CA PRO A 19 -2.30 -2.17 13.71
C PRO A 19 -2.24 -2.48 12.21
N THR A 20 -2.36 -1.45 11.37
CA THR A 20 -2.39 -1.62 9.92
C THR A 20 -1.41 -0.67 9.26
N LEU A 21 -0.58 -1.22 8.36
CA LEU A 21 0.21 -0.43 7.42
C LEU A 21 -0.46 -0.52 6.05
N ALA A 22 -0.90 0.61 5.54
CA ALA A 22 -1.26 0.79 4.14
C ALA A 22 -0.01 1.30 3.40
N LEU A 23 0.67 0.40 2.70
CA LEU A 23 1.81 0.73 1.85
C LEU A 23 1.30 0.85 0.41
N LEU A 24 1.53 1.99 -0.24
CA LEU A 24 1.05 2.29 -1.59
C LEU A 24 2.21 2.56 -2.54
N ALA A 25 2.04 2.21 -3.81
CA ALA A 25 2.98 2.52 -4.87
C ALA A 25 2.50 3.76 -5.64
N ALA A 26 3.31 4.82 -5.69
CA ALA A 26 2.89 6.09 -6.26
C ALA A 26 2.56 6.02 -7.76
N GLN A 27 3.15 5.06 -8.50
CA GLN A 27 2.91 4.86 -9.93
C GLN A 27 2.10 3.58 -10.21
N ASP A 28 1.29 3.16 -9.25
CA ASP A 28 0.31 2.10 -9.47
C ASP A 28 -0.77 2.56 -10.46
N ARG A 29 -0.77 1.96 -11.64
CA ARG A 29 -1.73 2.23 -12.72
C ARG A 29 -2.96 1.32 -12.66
N PHE A 30 -2.90 0.21 -11.92
CA PHE A 30 -4.01 -0.74 -11.79
C PHE A 30 -4.90 -0.35 -10.62
N VAL A 31 -4.31 0.16 -9.55
CA VAL A 31 -5.00 0.69 -8.37
C VAL A 31 -4.47 2.11 -8.13
N PRO A 32 -5.11 3.14 -8.72
CA PRO A 32 -4.60 4.51 -8.68
C PRO A 32 -4.26 4.98 -7.26
N CYS A 33 -2.99 5.33 -7.05
CA CYS A 33 -2.48 5.64 -5.72
C CYS A 33 -3.27 6.75 -5.02
N GLU A 34 -3.60 7.83 -5.72
CA GLU A 34 -4.31 8.98 -5.13
C GLU A 34 -5.67 8.59 -4.56
N ILE A 35 -6.43 7.74 -5.27
CA ILE A 35 -7.75 7.26 -4.83
C ILE A 35 -7.59 6.35 -3.60
N ASN A 36 -6.66 5.39 -3.68
CA ASN A 36 -6.44 4.43 -2.60
C ASN A 36 -5.85 5.10 -1.35
N GLU A 37 -4.92 6.05 -1.51
CA GLU A 37 -4.33 6.82 -0.42
C GLU A 37 -5.37 7.68 0.28
N THR A 38 -6.29 8.30 -0.48
CA THR A 38 -7.40 9.08 0.09
C THR A 38 -8.30 8.19 0.95
N ALA A 39 -8.70 7.02 0.46
CA ALA A 39 -9.52 6.08 1.23
C ALA A 39 -8.83 5.63 2.52
N TRP A 40 -7.54 5.29 2.47
CA TRP A 40 -6.77 4.92 3.67
C TRP A 40 -6.59 6.06 4.66
N LYS A 41 -6.41 7.29 4.18
CA LYS A 41 -6.36 8.48 5.05
C LYS A 41 -7.69 8.70 5.76
N THR A 42 -8.82 8.56 5.07
CA THR A 42 -10.16 8.63 5.70
C THR A 42 -10.34 7.53 6.76
N ILE A 43 -9.88 6.31 6.51
CA ILE A 43 -9.91 5.25 7.53
C ILE A 43 -9.06 5.65 8.75
N ALA A 44 -7.88 6.22 8.54
CA ALA A 44 -6.97 6.65 9.60
C ALA A 44 -7.53 7.77 10.48
N GLU A 45 -8.45 8.61 9.99
CA GLU A 45 -9.18 9.60 10.80
C GLU A 45 -10.02 8.96 11.89
N SER A 46 -10.60 7.78 11.61
CA SER A 46 -11.41 7.00 12.57
C SER A 46 -10.61 5.95 13.35
N ARG A 47 -9.37 5.66 12.93
CA ARG A 47 -8.52 4.61 13.50
C ARG A 47 -7.08 5.08 13.68
N SER A 48 -6.73 5.40 14.93
CA SER A 48 -5.38 5.86 15.30
C SER A 48 -4.26 4.83 15.12
N ASN A 49 -4.59 3.55 14.86
CA ASN A 49 -3.61 2.48 14.66
C ASN A 49 -3.32 2.16 13.18
N VAL A 50 -3.72 3.04 12.26
CA VAL A 50 -3.41 2.95 10.83
C VAL A 50 -2.24 3.87 10.49
N THR A 51 -1.30 3.36 9.71
CA THR A 51 -0.18 4.12 9.12
C THR A 51 -0.30 4.03 7.61
N VAL A 52 -0.20 5.18 6.91
CA VAL A 52 -0.30 5.26 5.46
C VAL A 52 1.04 5.77 4.92
N ILE A 53 1.66 5.02 4.01
CA ILE A 53 2.96 5.36 3.40
C ILE A 53 2.86 5.13 1.89
N THR A 54 3.23 6.14 1.12
CA THR A 54 3.34 6.07 -0.34
C THR A 54 4.81 6.02 -0.75
N ILE A 55 5.20 5.00 -1.50
CA ILE A 55 6.55 4.81 -2.03
C ILE A 55 6.64 5.46 -3.43
N PRO A 56 7.54 6.43 -3.64
CA PRO A 56 7.72 7.04 -4.95
C PRO A 56 8.55 6.16 -5.90
N ASN A 57 8.39 6.39 -7.20
CA ASN A 57 9.18 5.76 -8.28
C ASN A 57 9.11 4.23 -8.27
N VAL A 58 7.93 3.69 -7.96
CA VAL A 58 7.68 2.25 -7.98
C VAL A 58 6.33 1.92 -8.60
N ASP A 59 6.27 0.77 -9.28
CA ASP A 59 5.08 0.29 -9.94
C ASP A 59 4.12 -0.42 -8.98
N HIS A 60 3.02 -0.95 -9.51
CA HIS A 60 2.02 -1.74 -8.76
C HIS A 60 2.61 -2.85 -7.88
N ARG A 61 3.74 -3.44 -8.26
CA ARG A 61 4.41 -4.53 -7.53
C ARG A 61 5.56 -4.03 -6.64
N PHE A 62 5.64 -2.72 -6.41
CA PHE A 62 6.73 -2.04 -5.72
C PHE A 62 8.09 -2.22 -6.41
N ARG A 63 8.15 -2.47 -7.71
CA ARG A 63 9.43 -2.54 -8.45
C ARG A 63 9.90 -1.14 -8.80
N PRO A 64 11.20 -0.84 -8.74
CA PRO A 64 11.73 0.45 -9.17
C PRO A 64 11.35 0.76 -10.62
N CYS A 65 10.89 1.98 -10.88
CA CYS A 65 10.60 2.43 -12.23
C CYS A 65 10.65 3.96 -12.35
N THR A 66 11.00 4.42 -13.55
CA THR A 66 11.05 5.83 -13.92
C THR A 66 9.77 6.23 -14.66
N THR A 67 9.36 5.45 -15.66
CA THR A 67 8.12 5.66 -16.44
C THR A 67 6.99 4.76 -15.95
N CYS A 68 7.35 3.61 -15.38
CA CYS A 68 6.44 2.59 -14.87
C CYS A 68 5.49 2.05 -15.96
N LEU A 69 5.97 2.06 -17.21
CA LEU A 69 5.32 1.40 -18.32
C LEU A 69 5.60 -0.11 -18.27
N PRO A 70 4.69 -0.95 -18.79
CA PRO A 70 4.85 -2.41 -18.77
C PRO A 70 6.23 -2.85 -19.28
N GLU A 71 6.70 -2.28 -20.39
CA GLU A 71 7.96 -2.64 -21.04
C GLU A 71 9.17 -2.40 -20.13
N GLU A 72 9.19 -1.28 -19.39
CA GLU A 72 10.25 -0.98 -18.42
C GLU A 72 10.19 -1.97 -17.25
N THR A 73 9.01 -2.14 -16.68
CA THR A 73 8.87 -2.90 -15.44
C THR A 73 9.03 -4.40 -15.66
N GLU A 74 8.68 -4.95 -16.82
CA GLU A 74 8.93 -6.37 -17.16
C GLU A 74 10.42 -6.71 -17.25
N MET A 75 11.26 -5.74 -17.61
CA MET A 75 12.70 -5.88 -17.68
C MET A 75 13.43 -5.54 -16.37
N ALA A 76 12.70 -5.10 -15.33
CA ALA A 76 13.29 -4.74 -14.05
C ALA A 76 13.96 -5.96 -13.40
N ALA A 77 15.28 -5.87 -13.18
CA ALA A 77 16.03 -6.91 -12.47
C ALA A 77 15.65 -7.00 -10.99
N GLU A 78 15.29 -5.86 -10.39
CA GLU A 78 14.87 -5.79 -9.00
C GLU A 78 13.37 -6.09 -8.88
N THR A 79 13.05 -7.11 -8.08
CA THR A 79 11.68 -7.62 -7.94
C THR A 79 10.83 -6.82 -6.96
N VAL A 80 11.45 -6.11 -6.01
CA VAL A 80 10.82 -5.17 -5.08
C VAL A 80 11.88 -4.13 -4.69
N ALA A 81 11.53 -2.85 -4.71
CA ALA A 81 12.42 -1.77 -4.31
C ALA A 81 12.84 -1.90 -2.84
N PRO A 82 14.14 -1.76 -2.51
CA PRO A 82 14.62 -1.82 -1.14
C PRO A 82 13.91 -0.83 -0.23
N THR A 83 13.55 0.35 -0.74
CA THR A 83 12.81 1.39 -0.01
C THR A 83 11.45 0.92 0.50
N ALA A 84 10.74 0.07 -0.26
CA ALA A 84 9.47 -0.51 0.17
C ALA A 84 9.68 -1.52 1.29
N ILE A 85 10.70 -2.38 1.16
CA ILE A 85 11.08 -3.37 2.20
C ILE A 85 11.54 -2.66 3.47
N ASP A 86 12.39 -1.64 3.37
CA ASP A 86 12.89 -0.88 4.51
C ASP A 86 11.75 -0.18 5.25
N SER A 87 10.79 0.40 4.52
CA SER A 87 9.61 1.04 5.12
C SER A 87 8.75 0.03 5.88
N LEU A 88 8.53 -1.16 5.31
CA LEU A 88 7.81 -2.25 5.96
C LEU A 88 8.54 -2.73 7.23
N LEU A 89 9.85 -2.98 7.13
CA LEU A 89 10.68 -3.46 8.24
C LEU A 89 10.74 -2.42 9.37
N LEU A 90 10.91 -1.15 9.03
CA LEU A 90 10.91 -0.05 10.00
C LEU A 90 9.58 0.01 10.75
N TRP A 91 8.45 -0.05 10.03
CA TRP A 91 7.14 -0.02 10.63
C TRP A 91 6.92 -1.22 11.56
N ILE A 92 7.27 -2.44 11.13
CA ILE A 92 7.16 -3.64 11.97
C ILE A 92 7.99 -3.46 13.24
N ARG A 93 9.26 -3.07 13.12
CA ARG A 93 10.15 -2.86 14.28
C ARG A 93 9.61 -1.83 15.26
N GLN A 94 9.07 -0.71 14.77
CA GLN A 94 8.46 0.31 15.63
C GLN A 94 7.23 -0.21 16.40
N ARG A 95 6.56 -1.26 15.90
CA ARG A 95 5.37 -1.85 16.52
C ARG A 95 5.68 -3.04 17.42
N THR A 96 6.80 -3.72 17.22
CA THR A 96 7.15 -4.96 17.93
C THR A 96 8.40 -4.86 18.79
N ALA A 97 9.17 -3.78 18.70
CA ALA A 97 10.27 -3.54 19.63
C ALA A 97 9.68 -3.22 21.01
N ASN A 98 9.95 -4.11 21.97
CA ASN A 98 9.68 -3.90 23.39
C ASN A 98 10.61 -2.84 23.98
#